data_AF-A0A818YE36-F1
#
_entry.id   AF-A0A818YE36-F1
#
_cell.length_a   1.000
_cell.length_b   1.000
_cell.length_c   1.000
_cell.angle_alpha   90.00
_cell.angle_beta   90.00
_cell.angle_gamma   90.00
#
_symmetry.space_group_name_H-M   'P 1'
#
loop_
_entity.id
_entity.type
_entity.pdbx_description
1 polymer ?
#
loop_
_entity_poly.entity_id
_entity_poly.type
_entity_poly.pdbx_seq_one_letter_code
_entity_poly.pdbx_strand_id
1 'polypeptide(L)'
;MADAIDKPPDVNNSLYPNVPFFCSSEKQQILSDDLPSLEIVRQMIKYETFLRLSDPIQQLFDLYHKDDNAITMVLDLVQQHVVEHFGYRHVNALRTAISRFPDDPIIKEAFYVKHNKITQGLVNQGQYAIDVKLFTLNGESTTLFSQINSEQPLIIFAGSTT
;
A
#
# COMPACT_ATOMS: atom_id res chain seq x y z
N MET A 1 48.57 22.70 -10.95
CA MET A 1 47.77 21.59 -10.37
C MET A 1 46.47 22.22 -9.91
N ALA A 2 45.42 22.07 -10.72
CA ALA A 2 44.09 22.63 -10.44
C ALA A 2 43.13 21.45 -10.40
N ASP A 3 42.46 21.30 -9.26
CA ASP A 3 41.51 20.22 -8.98
C ASP A 3 40.27 20.33 -9.89
N ALA A 4 39.99 19.23 -10.59
CA ALA A 4 38.77 19.07 -11.36
C ALA A 4 37.62 18.75 -10.38
N ILE A 5 36.71 19.70 -10.21
CA ILE A 5 35.46 19.52 -9.47
C ILE A 5 34.55 18.65 -10.34
N ASP A 6 34.30 17.44 -9.88
CA ASP A 6 33.37 16.48 -10.44
C ASP A 6 31.95 17.05 -10.36
N LYS A 7 31.32 17.27 -11.51
CA LYS A 7 29.95 17.76 -11.60
C LYS A 7 29.00 16.57 -11.41
N PRO A 8 28.02 16.63 -10.50
CA PRO A 8 27.04 15.55 -10.37
C PRO A 8 26.24 15.41 -11.68
N PRO A 9 25.88 14.17 -12.07
CA PRO A 9 25.16 13.93 -13.31
C PRO A 9 23.77 14.58 -13.26
N ASP A 10 23.41 15.24 -14.36
CA ASP A 10 22.07 15.77 -14.60
C ASP A 10 21.03 14.65 -14.47
N VAL A 11 20.20 14.74 -13.43
CA VAL A 11 19.02 13.88 -13.23
C VAL A 11 17.96 14.31 -14.24
N ASN A 12 18.07 13.80 -15.46
CA ASN A 12 17.05 13.96 -16.48
C ASN A 12 15.77 13.22 -16.05
N ASN A 13 14.73 14.01 -15.83
CA ASN A 13 13.50 13.66 -15.12
C ASN A 13 12.46 12.92 -16.00
N SER A 14 12.87 11.94 -16.81
CA SER A 14 11.97 11.29 -17.79
C SER A 14 12.07 9.76 -17.87
N LEU A 15 12.30 9.09 -16.73
CA LEU A 15 12.45 7.63 -16.67
C LEU A 15 11.15 6.86 -16.42
N TYR A 16 10.00 7.55 -16.42
CA TYR A 16 8.72 6.89 -16.19
C TYR A 16 7.96 6.72 -17.50
N PRO A 17 7.57 5.49 -17.88
CA PRO A 17 6.70 5.28 -19.02
C PRO A 17 5.43 6.10 -18.81
N ASN A 18 4.96 6.76 -19.88
CA ASN A 18 3.63 7.37 -19.96
C ASN A 18 2.58 6.27 -19.81
N VAL A 19 2.33 5.83 -18.58
CA VAL A 19 1.18 5.00 -18.27
C VAL A 19 -0.03 5.90 -18.45
N PRO A 20 -1.01 5.56 -19.29
CA PRO A 20 -2.22 6.34 -19.44
C PRO A 20 -2.98 6.28 -18.11
N PHE A 21 -2.64 7.19 -17.20
CA PHE A 21 -3.36 7.39 -15.96
C PHE A 21 -4.76 7.85 -16.32
N PHE A 22 -5.75 7.29 -15.61
CA PHE A 22 -7.19 7.52 -15.76
C PHE A 22 -7.53 9.02 -15.80
N CYS A 23 -7.38 9.63 -16.97
CA CYS A 23 -7.87 10.95 -17.27
C CYS A 23 -9.29 10.77 -17.78
N SER A 24 -10.20 10.46 -16.86
CA SER A 24 -11.62 10.57 -17.13
C SER A 24 -11.91 12.07 -17.28
N SER A 25 -12.14 12.47 -18.53
CA SER A 25 -12.64 13.79 -18.88
C SER A 25 -13.88 14.17 -18.03
N GLU A 26 -14.00 15.46 -17.75
CA GLU A 26 -15.24 16.18 -17.44
C GLU A 26 -15.87 16.04 -16.04
N LYS A 27 -15.36 16.86 -15.12
CA LYS A 27 -16.07 17.99 -14.46
C LYS A 27 -15.12 18.56 -13.42
N GLN A 28 -14.95 19.88 -13.35
CA GLN A 28 -14.29 20.52 -12.21
C GLN A 28 -15.18 20.31 -10.97
N GLN A 29 -15.11 19.12 -10.38
CA GLN A 29 -15.84 18.77 -9.18
C GLN A 29 -15.17 19.54 -8.04
N ILE A 30 -15.95 20.36 -7.33
CA ILE A 30 -15.45 21.07 -6.15
C ILE A 30 -15.13 20.00 -5.12
N LEU A 31 -13.84 19.70 -4.95
CA LEU A 31 -13.37 18.76 -3.96
C LEU A 31 -13.56 19.38 -2.56
N SER A 32 -14.08 18.58 -1.63
CA SER A 32 -14.26 18.97 -0.24
C SER A 32 -12.99 18.79 0.58
N ASP A 33 -12.79 19.71 1.53
CA ASP A 33 -11.75 19.64 2.57
C ASP A 33 -12.29 18.95 3.85
N ASP A 34 -13.60 18.67 3.91
CA ASP A 34 -14.22 17.99 5.04
C ASP A 34 -13.77 16.52 5.17
N LEU A 35 -13.81 15.99 6.38
CA LEU A 35 -13.55 14.57 6.60
C LEU A 35 -14.73 13.70 6.14
N PRO A 36 -14.50 12.62 5.36
CA PRO A 36 -15.56 11.74 4.90
C PRO A 36 -16.27 11.04 6.06
N SER A 37 -17.55 10.72 5.88
CA SER A 37 -18.32 9.89 6.80
C SER A 37 -17.80 8.45 6.80
N LEU A 38 -18.16 7.65 7.83
CA LEU A 38 -17.76 6.25 7.93
C LEU A 38 -18.13 5.43 6.69
N GLU A 39 -19.33 5.64 6.16
CA GLU A 39 -19.80 4.88 5.00
C GLU A 39 -18.97 5.19 3.75
N ILE A 40 -18.62 6.47 3.55
CA ILE A 40 -17.75 6.88 2.46
C ILE A 40 -16.35 6.28 2.64
N VAL A 41 -15.78 6.32 3.85
CA VAL A 41 -14.46 5.71 4.11
C VAL A 41 -14.46 4.21 3.80
N ARG A 42 -15.51 3.47 4.17
CA ARG A 42 -15.64 2.05 3.83
C ARG A 42 -15.65 1.82 2.32
N GLN A 43 -16.36 2.67 1.58
CA GLN A 43 -16.40 2.59 0.11
C GLN A 43 -15.04 2.94 -0.51
N MET A 44 -14.36 3.97 0.00
CA MET A 44 -13.01 4.34 -0.42
C MET A 44 -12.03 3.18 -0.20
N ILE A 45 -12.07 2.50 0.95
CA ILE A 45 -11.20 1.34 1.25
C ILE A 45 -11.46 0.18 0.29
N LYS A 46 -12.73 -0.15 0.03
CA LYS A 46 -13.09 -1.19 -0.94
C LYS A 46 -12.60 -0.85 -2.33
N TYR A 47 -12.77 0.42 -2.75
CA TYR A 47 -12.33 0.88 -4.05
C TYR A 47 -10.79 0.92 -4.18
N GLU A 48 -10.09 1.38 -3.15
CA GLU A 48 -8.63 1.36 -3.08
C GLU A 48 -8.10 -0.08 -3.18
N THR A 49 -8.73 -1.03 -2.48
CA THR A 49 -8.37 -2.44 -2.56
C THR A 49 -8.62 -3.00 -3.96
N PHE A 50 -9.75 -2.66 -4.57
CA PHE A 50 -10.04 -3.03 -5.97
C PHE A 50 -8.99 -2.50 -6.94
N LEU A 51 -8.59 -1.22 -6.82
CA LEU A 51 -7.56 -0.62 -7.67
C LEU A 51 -6.21 -1.30 -7.49
N ARG A 52 -5.81 -1.56 -6.24
CA ARG A 52 -4.54 -2.26 -5.97
C ARG A 52 -4.51 -3.64 -6.61
N LEU A 53 -5.63 -4.35 -6.63
CA LEU A 53 -5.73 -5.69 -7.23
C LEU A 53 -5.91 -5.66 -8.76
N SER A 54 -5.99 -4.49 -9.38
CA SER A 54 -6.12 -4.38 -10.83
C SER A 54 -4.78 -4.62 -11.54
N ASP A 55 -4.84 -5.25 -12.72
CA ASP A 55 -3.65 -5.59 -13.52
C ASP A 55 -2.70 -4.41 -13.75
N PRO A 56 -3.15 -3.18 -14.08
CA PRO A 56 -2.25 -2.06 -14.31
C PRO A 56 -1.45 -1.68 -13.06
N ILE A 57 -2.07 -1.73 -11.88
CA ILE A 57 -1.40 -1.40 -10.62
C ILE A 57 -0.50 -2.54 -10.16
N GLN A 58 -0.91 -3.79 -10.36
CA GLN A 58 -0.06 -4.96 -10.10
C GLN A 58 1.21 -4.93 -10.96
N GLN A 59 1.09 -4.59 -12.25
CA GLN A 59 2.26 -4.41 -13.13
C GLN A 59 3.21 -3.32 -12.63
N LEU A 60 2.69 -2.23 -12.04
CA LEU A 60 3.54 -1.20 -11.42
C LEU A 60 4.22 -1.72 -10.16
N PHE A 61 3.53 -2.49 -9.33
CA PHE A 61 4.16 -3.12 -8.17
C PHE A 61 5.24 -4.12 -8.57
N ASP A 62 5.00 -4.92 -9.60
CA ASP A 62 5.99 -5.85 -10.14
C ASP A 62 7.18 -5.10 -10.75
N LEU A 63 6.95 -3.98 -11.44
CA LEU A 63 8.03 -3.16 -12.00
C LEU A 63 8.93 -2.56 -10.91
N TYR A 64 8.33 -2.10 -9.80
CA TYR A 64 9.03 -1.39 -8.73
C TYR A 64 9.33 -2.24 -7.49
N HIS A 65 9.15 -3.56 -7.52
CA HIS A 65 9.24 -4.43 -6.34
C HIS A 65 10.59 -4.37 -5.57
N LYS A 66 11.65 -3.81 -6.18
CA LYS A 66 12.97 -3.62 -5.57
C LYS A 66 13.23 -2.19 -5.04
N ASP A 67 12.32 -1.25 -5.27
CA ASP A 67 12.46 0.15 -4.88
C ASP A 67 11.29 0.55 -3.97
N ASP A 68 11.55 0.54 -2.65
CA ASP A 68 10.56 0.89 -1.63
C ASP A 68 10.01 2.32 -1.79
N ASN A 69 10.81 3.27 -2.29
CA ASN A 69 10.35 4.64 -2.52
C ASN A 69 9.35 4.67 -3.68
N ALA A 70 9.66 3.99 -4.78
CA ALA A 70 8.76 3.91 -5.93
C ALA A 70 7.44 3.19 -5.57
N ILE A 71 7.50 2.11 -4.79
CA ILE A 71 6.29 1.44 -4.26
C ILE A 71 5.45 2.39 -3.41
N THR A 72 6.09 3.18 -2.55
CA THR A 72 5.41 4.19 -1.74
C THR A 72 4.72 5.24 -2.62
N MET A 73 5.37 5.69 -3.69
CA MET A 73 4.77 6.62 -4.65
C MET A 73 3.56 6.01 -5.36
N VAL A 74 3.61 4.75 -5.79
CA VAL A 74 2.45 4.06 -6.41
C VAL A 74 1.28 4.01 -5.42
N LEU A 75 1.53 3.66 -4.16
CA LEU A 75 0.50 3.65 -3.13
C LEU A 75 -0.12 5.04 -2.91
N ASP A 76 0.70 6.08 -2.90
CA ASP A 76 0.24 7.46 -2.72
C ASP A 76 -0.61 7.93 -3.90
N LEU A 77 -0.22 7.59 -5.14
CA LEU A 77 -1.01 7.88 -6.33
C LEU A 77 -2.38 7.18 -6.31
N VAL A 78 -2.40 5.90 -5.93
CA VAL A 78 -3.66 5.15 -5.79
C VAL A 78 -4.55 5.79 -4.73
N GLN A 79 -4.01 6.13 -3.56
CA GLN A 79 -4.79 6.75 -2.49
C GLN A 79 -5.30 8.14 -2.88
N GLN A 80 -4.48 8.96 -3.56
CA GLN A 80 -4.91 10.26 -4.07
C GLN A 80 -6.05 10.10 -5.07
N HIS A 81 -5.93 9.17 -6.01
CA HIS A 81 -6.98 8.90 -6.99
C HIS A 81 -8.31 8.48 -6.33
N VAL A 82 -8.26 7.62 -5.31
CA VAL A 82 -9.44 7.23 -4.54
C VAL A 82 -10.07 8.44 -3.86
N VAL A 83 -9.27 9.30 -3.25
CA VAL A 83 -9.74 10.48 -2.52
C VAL A 83 -10.45 11.46 -3.47
N GLU A 84 -9.84 11.72 -4.63
CA GLU A 84 -10.42 12.57 -5.67
C GLU A 84 -11.68 11.96 -6.28
N HIS A 85 -11.70 10.64 -6.52
CA HIS A 85 -12.86 9.92 -7.06
C HIS A 85 -14.10 10.10 -6.18
N PHE A 86 -13.91 10.17 -4.85
CA PHE A 86 -15.00 10.39 -3.89
C PHE A 86 -15.26 11.87 -3.58
N GLY A 87 -14.58 12.80 -4.25
CA GLY A 87 -14.82 14.24 -4.11
C GLY A 87 -14.08 14.90 -2.95
N TYR A 88 -12.96 14.34 -2.51
CA TYR A 88 -12.13 14.89 -1.42
C TYR A 88 -10.75 15.33 -1.95
N ARG A 89 -10.06 16.21 -1.21
CA ARG A 89 -8.71 16.67 -1.58
C ARG A 89 -7.58 15.90 -0.92
N HIS A 90 -7.78 15.50 0.33
CA HIS A 90 -6.67 15.12 1.20
C HIS A 90 -6.62 13.62 1.47
N VAL A 91 -5.50 12.99 1.15
CA VAL A 91 -5.21 11.58 1.47
C VAL A 91 -5.31 11.27 2.96
N ASN A 92 -5.15 12.30 3.80
CA ASN A 92 -5.35 12.22 5.25
C ASN A 92 -6.74 11.67 5.62
N ALA A 93 -7.75 11.86 4.79
CA ALA A 93 -9.08 11.28 4.95
C ALA A 93 -9.04 9.74 5.08
N LEU A 94 -8.23 9.07 4.26
CA LEU A 94 -8.00 7.62 4.31
C LEU A 94 -6.97 7.23 5.36
N ARG A 95 -5.85 7.97 5.45
CA ARG A 95 -4.73 7.63 6.34
C ARG A 95 -5.11 7.71 7.83
N THR A 96 -6.06 8.57 8.19
CA THR A 96 -6.55 8.73 9.58
C THR A 96 -7.78 7.86 9.90
N ALA A 97 -8.26 7.03 8.96
CA ALA A 97 -9.47 6.24 9.13
C ALA A 97 -9.43 5.35 10.38
N ILE A 98 -8.31 4.68 10.63
CA ILE A 98 -8.15 3.79 11.80
C ILE A 98 -8.25 4.54 13.13
N SER A 99 -7.71 5.76 13.22
CA SER A 99 -7.81 6.59 14.42
C SER A 99 -9.24 7.11 14.64
N ARG A 100 -9.97 7.35 13.55
CA ARG A 100 -11.33 7.91 13.59
C ARG A 100 -12.40 6.85 13.87
N PHE A 101 -12.18 5.64 13.37
CA PHE A 101 -13.15 4.55 13.42
C PHE A 101 -12.45 3.25 13.86
N PRO A 102 -11.87 3.24 15.07
CA PRO A 102 -11.04 2.13 15.51
C PRO A 102 -11.81 0.83 15.60
N ASP A 103 -13.12 0.85 15.86
CA ASP A 103 -13.94 -0.36 16.05
C ASP A 103 -14.53 -0.93 14.75
N ASP A 104 -14.32 -0.26 13.61
CA ASP A 104 -14.88 -0.70 12.34
C ASP A 104 -14.09 -1.89 11.76
N PRO A 105 -14.72 -3.05 11.49
CA PRO A 105 -14.02 -4.25 11.06
C PRO A 105 -13.37 -4.09 9.68
N ILE A 106 -14.00 -3.37 8.75
CA ILE A 106 -13.46 -3.16 7.39
C ILE A 106 -12.20 -2.29 7.48
N ILE A 107 -12.23 -1.25 8.31
CA ILE A 107 -11.07 -0.38 8.53
C ILE A 107 -9.95 -1.15 9.24
N LYS A 108 -10.26 -1.90 10.30
CA LYS A 108 -9.26 -2.75 11.00
C LYS A 108 -8.57 -3.71 10.03
N GLU A 109 -9.34 -4.44 9.24
CA GLU A 109 -8.82 -5.43 8.28
C GLU A 109 -7.92 -4.79 7.23
N ALA A 110 -8.33 -3.65 6.66
CA ALA A 110 -7.56 -2.95 5.63
C ALA A 110 -6.20 -2.43 6.12
N PHE A 111 -6.09 -2.07 7.41
CA PHE A 111 -4.83 -1.64 8.01
C PHE A 111 -3.99 -2.81 8.52
N TYR A 112 -4.61 -3.91 8.94
CA TYR A 112 -3.91 -5.14 9.37
C TYR A 112 -3.00 -5.71 8.29
N VAL A 113 -3.48 -5.78 7.04
CA VAL A 113 -2.70 -6.29 5.90
C VAL A 113 -1.47 -5.41 5.63
N LYS A 114 -1.57 -4.10 5.86
CA LYS A 114 -0.45 -3.16 5.67
C LYS A 114 0.68 -3.37 6.68
N HIS A 115 0.34 -3.71 7.92
CA HIS A 115 1.32 -3.91 9.00
C HIS A 115 1.96 -5.30 8.98
N ASN A 116 1.33 -6.29 8.32
CA ASN A 116 1.81 -7.65 8.19
C ASN A 116 2.43 -7.95 6.81
N LYS A 117 3.19 -7.00 6.26
CA LYS A 117 4.01 -7.23 5.06
C LYS A 117 5.43 -7.57 5.48
N ILE A 118 5.88 -8.79 5.18
CA ILE A 118 7.26 -9.22 5.36
C ILE A 118 7.91 -9.47 4.00
N THR A 119 9.03 -8.78 3.75
CA THR A 119 9.86 -8.92 2.55
C THR A 119 11.15 -9.72 2.81
N GLN A 120 11.27 -10.38 3.97
CA GLN A 120 12.48 -11.10 4.34
C GLN A 120 12.51 -12.53 3.79
N GLY A 121 13.33 -12.70 2.74
CA GLY A 121 13.93 -13.98 2.38
C GLY A 121 13.18 -14.77 1.31
N LEU A 122 13.95 -15.48 0.49
CA LEU A 122 13.46 -16.58 -0.33
C LEU A 122 13.30 -17.81 0.58
N VAL A 123 12.08 -18.34 0.68
CA VAL A 123 11.86 -19.63 1.34
C VAL A 123 11.96 -20.72 0.27
N ASN A 124 13.00 -21.55 0.33
CA ASN A 124 13.14 -22.69 -0.57
C ASN A 124 12.50 -23.93 0.05
N GLN A 125 12.03 -24.84 -0.80
CA GLN A 125 11.51 -26.13 -0.35
C GLN A 125 12.55 -26.87 0.50
N GLY A 126 12.14 -27.37 1.67
CA GLY A 126 13.01 -28.07 2.61
C GLY A 126 13.76 -27.17 3.61
N GLN A 127 13.64 -25.84 3.50
CA GLN A 127 14.13 -24.91 4.52
C GLN A 127 13.11 -24.75 5.65
N TYR A 128 13.60 -24.48 6.86
CA TYR A 128 12.75 -24.11 7.99
C TYR A 128 12.08 -22.76 7.71
N ALA A 129 10.81 -22.63 8.13
CA ALA A 129 10.10 -21.36 8.08
C ALA A 129 10.85 -20.32 8.93
N ILE A 130 10.97 -19.10 8.43
CA ILE A 130 11.54 -17.97 9.19
C ILE A 130 10.48 -17.54 10.21
N ASP A 131 10.88 -17.36 11.48
CA ASP A 131 9.95 -16.76 12.44
C ASP A 131 9.81 -15.27 12.13
N VAL A 132 8.64 -14.90 11.62
CA VAL A 132 8.38 -13.54 11.16
C VAL A 132 7.55 -12.78 12.18
N LYS A 133 7.88 -11.50 12.36
CA LYS A 133 7.12 -10.60 13.23
C LYS A 133 5.78 -10.26 12.58
N LEU A 134 4.71 -10.54 13.28
CA LEU A 134 3.34 -10.25 12.88
C LEU A 134 2.72 -9.24 13.85
N PHE A 135 1.61 -8.64 13.46
CA PHE A 135 0.78 -7.78 14.29
C PHE A 135 -0.64 -8.32 14.26
N THR A 136 -1.31 -8.41 15.41
CA THR A 136 -2.72 -8.82 15.50
C THR A 136 -3.65 -7.73 14.97
N LEU A 137 -4.94 -8.03 14.78
CA LEU A 137 -5.97 -7.02 14.44
C LEU A 137 -6.08 -5.89 15.48
N ASN A 138 -5.57 -6.12 16.69
CA ASN A 138 -5.51 -5.12 17.76
C ASN A 138 -4.19 -4.31 17.74
N GLY A 139 -3.30 -4.56 16.78
CA GLY A 139 -2.00 -3.91 16.68
C GLY A 139 -0.94 -4.46 17.64
N GLU A 140 -1.21 -5.56 18.33
CA GLU A 140 -0.25 -6.20 19.24
C GLU A 140 0.78 -6.98 18.44
N SER A 141 2.06 -6.88 18.79
CA SER A 141 3.11 -7.65 18.13
C SER A 141 3.05 -9.13 18.53
N THR A 142 3.17 -10.02 17.55
CA THR A 142 3.24 -11.48 17.71
C THR A 142 4.28 -12.06 16.73
N THR A 143 4.47 -13.37 16.69
CA THR A 143 5.35 -14.03 15.71
C THR A 143 4.67 -15.24 15.06
N LEU A 144 5.10 -15.61 13.87
CA LEU A 144 4.58 -16.80 13.17
C LEU A 144 4.63 -18.04 14.05
N PHE A 145 5.74 -18.27 14.77
CA PHE A 145 5.90 -19.46 15.60
C PHE A 145 4.98 -19.45 16.82
N SER A 146 4.69 -18.28 17.40
CA SER A 146 3.70 -18.18 18.47
C SER A 146 2.29 -18.54 18.00
N GLN A 147 1.97 -18.30 16.72
CA GLN A 147 0.68 -18.65 16.12
C GLN A 147 0.61 -20.11 15.67
N ILE A 148 1.72 -20.69 15.18
CA ILE A 148 1.81 -22.12 14.83
C ILE A 148 1.59 -23.02 16.06
N ASN A 149 2.05 -22.57 17.24
CA ASN A 149 1.87 -23.31 18.49
C ASN A 149 0.48 -23.12 19.12
N SER A 150 -0.43 -22.38 18.46
CA SER A 150 -1.81 -22.24 18.92
C SER A 150 -2.65 -23.46 18.51
N GLU A 151 -3.72 -23.74 19.26
CA GLU A 151 -4.68 -24.81 18.91
C GLU A 151 -5.51 -24.51 17.65
N GLN A 152 -5.30 -23.35 17.02
CA GLN A 152 -6.08 -22.90 15.87
C GLN A 152 -5.38 -23.18 14.53
N PRO A 153 -6.13 -23.49 13.47
CA PRO A 153 -5.56 -23.69 12.15
C PRO A 153 -4.96 -22.39 11.61
N LEU A 154 -3.68 -22.42 11.25
CA LEU A 154 -2.97 -21.33 10.61
C LEU A 154 -3.05 -21.45 9.08
N ILE A 155 -3.57 -20.42 8.42
CA ILE A 155 -3.59 -20.30 6.96
C ILE A 155 -2.55 -19.26 6.54
N ILE A 156 -1.57 -19.67 5.74
CA ILE A 156 -0.55 -18.77 5.18
C ILE A 156 -0.84 -18.58 3.69
N PHE A 157 -1.04 -17.33 3.29
CA PHE A 157 -1.13 -16.96 1.88
C PHE A 157 0.24 -16.47 1.42
N ALA A 158 0.84 -17.20 0.47
CA ALA A 158 2.08 -16.80 -0.19
C ALA A 158 1.75 -16.38 -1.63
N GLY A 159 2.11 -15.14 -1.99
CA GLY A 159 2.09 -14.65 -3.36
C GLY A 159 3.51 -14.59 -3.91
N SER A 160 3.72 -15.08 -5.13
CA SER A 160 4.98 -14.93 -5.86
C SER A 160 4.86 -13.72 -6.78
N THR A 161 5.69 -12.71 -6.59
CA THR A 161 5.93 -11.65 -7.58
C THR A 161 7.10 -12.11 -8.45
N THR A 162 6.83 -12.57 -9.67
CA THR A 162 7.85 -12.95 -10.66
C THR A 162 8.34 -11.77 -11.46
#